data_AF-A0A7S1LHL6-F1
#
_entry.id   AF-A0A7S1LHL6-F1
#
_cell.length_a   1.000
_cell.length_b   1.000
_cell.length_c   1.000
_cell.angle_alpha   90.00
_cell.angle_beta   90.00
_cell.angle_gamma   90.00
#
_symmetry.space_group_name_H-M   'P 1'
#
loop_
_entity.id
_entity.type
_entity.pdbx_description
1 polymer ?
#
loop_
_entity_poly.entity_id
_entity_poly.type
_entity_poly.pdbx_seq_one_letter_code
_entity_poly.pdbx_strand_id
1 'polypeptide(L)'
;AAPAKDAAKTPVPEVPEEPEPVEQEEPEEPEPESLILKDLGWEVCRLPVTQMAFYYSAARREARLQPPYFSVLGLDETKFRGLTKEDTWKAFFARKNEYKVMEEGALTEDLIDRDLAVDWKLVMEAFHVLSNPEARAQYEDENLMPHAQQQLQGLRIQHEARIRGIEREEAQAKKEGYASAAEMKEAKAAAAKAAAEQAALEAEEEAKKAKKKR
;
A
#
# COMPACT_ATOMS: atom_id res chain seq x y z
N ALA A 1 25.08 -60.33 -23.32
CA ALA A 1 26.13 -59.32 -23.57
C ALA A 1 25.51 -58.19 -24.37
N ALA A 2 25.48 -56.97 -23.84
CA ALA A 2 25.16 -55.79 -24.65
C ALA A 2 26.27 -55.58 -25.69
N PRO A 3 25.96 -54.93 -26.81
CA PRO A 3 26.58 -53.62 -26.97
C PRO A 3 25.65 -52.54 -27.53
N ALA A 4 26.06 -51.31 -27.20
CA ALA A 4 25.42 -50.03 -27.40
C ALA A 4 25.02 -49.72 -28.85
N LYS A 5 23.93 -48.95 -28.99
CA LYS A 5 23.66 -48.11 -30.15
C LYS A 5 23.29 -46.70 -29.68
N ASP A 6 24.27 -45.82 -29.79
CA ASP A 6 24.09 -44.39 -29.99
C ASP A 6 23.10 -44.13 -31.12
N ALA A 7 22.09 -43.30 -30.85
CA ALA A 7 21.29 -42.66 -31.87
C ALA A 7 21.15 -41.18 -31.47
N ALA A 8 21.91 -40.36 -32.18
CA ALA A 8 21.96 -38.92 -32.11
C ALA A 8 20.54 -38.30 -32.15
N LYS A 9 20.23 -37.48 -31.15
CA LYS A 9 19.06 -36.60 -31.16
C LYS A 9 19.52 -35.21 -31.56
N THR A 10 19.12 -34.81 -32.75
CA THR A 10 19.31 -33.50 -33.39
C THR A 10 18.84 -32.37 -32.45
N PRO A 11 19.60 -31.27 -32.31
CA PRO A 11 19.16 -30.11 -31.54
C PRO A 11 18.09 -29.33 -32.32
N VAL A 12 16.97 -29.03 -31.66
CA VAL A 12 15.93 -28.13 -32.17
C VAL A 12 16.44 -26.69 -32.02
N PRO A 13 16.43 -25.86 -33.07
CA PRO A 13 16.95 -24.49 -33.01
C PRO A 13 16.05 -23.59 -32.14
N GLU A 14 16.69 -22.86 -31.22
CA GLU A 14 16.10 -21.78 -30.41
C GLU A 14 15.51 -20.70 -31.32
N VAL A 15 14.20 -20.47 -31.17
CA VAL A 15 13.55 -19.26 -31.68
C VAL A 15 13.91 -18.14 -30.69
N PRO A 16 14.58 -17.06 -31.13
CA PRO A 16 14.87 -15.93 -30.25
C PRO A 16 13.57 -15.26 -29.83
N GLU A 17 13.33 -15.25 -28.52
CA GLU A 17 12.21 -14.61 -27.85
C GLU A 17 12.33 -13.09 -28.02
N GLU A 18 11.36 -12.52 -28.72
CA GLU A 18 11.20 -11.08 -28.94
C GLU A 18 10.86 -10.43 -27.58
N PRO A 19 11.60 -9.41 -27.12
CA PRO A 19 11.37 -8.84 -25.80
C PRO A 19 10.02 -8.12 -25.77
N GLU A 20 9.11 -8.61 -24.93
CA GLU A 20 7.84 -7.96 -24.65
C GLU A 20 8.09 -6.50 -24.22
N PRO A 21 7.38 -5.52 -24.82
CA PRO A 21 7.55 -4.12 -24.46
C PRO A 21 7.09 -3.92 -23.01
N VAL A 22 8.00 -3.35 -22.20
CA VAL A 22 7.73 -2.93 -20.83
C VAL A 22 6.52 -2.00 -20.83
N GLU A 23 5.38 -2.52 -20.37
CA GLU A 23 4.15 -1.78 -20.15
C GLU A 23 4.46 -0.69 -19.11
N GLN A 24 4.38 0.56 -19.54
CA GLN A 24 4.52 1.70 -18.64
C GLN A 24 3.33 1.67 -17.69
N GLU A 25 3.59 1.44 -16.39
CA GLU A 25 2.57 1.52 -15.34
C GLU A 25 1.82 2.85 -15.47
N GLU A 26 0.55 2.77 -15.88
CA GLU A 26 -0.38 3.88 -15.78
C GLU A 26 -0.41 4.38 -14.33
N PRO A 27 -0.56 5.69 -14.09
CA PRO A 27 -0.72 6.20 -12.73
C PRO A 27 -1.97 5.55 -12.11
N GLU A 28 -1.77 4.60 -11.20
CA GLU A 28 -2.83 3.92 -10.44
C GLU A 28 -3.81 4.98 -9.93
N GLU A 29 -5.05 4.95 -10.45
CA GLU A 29 -6.14 5.72 -9.87
C GLU A 29 -6.21 5.39 -8.37
N PRO A 30 -6.41 6.39 -7.49
CA PRO A 30 -6.44 6.15 -6.05
C PRO A 30 -7.51 5.10 -5.76
N GLU A 31 -7.07 3.92 -5.31
CA GLU A 31 -7.98 2.81 -5.00
C GLU A 31 -9.07 3.33 -4.06
N PRO A 32 -10.37 3.09 -4.35
CA PRO A 32 -11.46 3.59 -3.54
C PRO A 32 -11.26 3.17 -2.08
N GLU A 33 -11.08 4.15 -1.21
CA GLU A 33 -10.81 3.89 0.21
C GLU A 33 -12.05 3.29 0.88
N SER A 34 -11.85 2.19 1.62
CA SER A 34 -12.93 1.53 2.36
C SER A 34 -13.61 2.48 3.35
N LEU A 35 -14.94 2.58 3.28
CA LEU A 35 -15.72 3.40 4.22
C LEU A 35 -15.71 2.75 5.61
N ILE A 36 -15.76 1.43 5.70
CA ILE A 36 -15.64 0.70 6.98
C ILE A 36 -14.34 1.11 7.71
N LEU A 37 -13.21 1.14 7.00
CA LEU A 37 -11.92 1.49 7.62
C LEU A 37 -11.92 2.94 8.11
N LYS A 38 -12.44 3.87 7.30
CA LYS A 38 -12.58 5.28 7.69
C LYS A 38 -13.46 5.45 8.92
N ASP A 39 -14.61 4.79 8.96
CA ASP A 39 -15.56 4.84 10.08
C ASP A 39 -14.94 4.28 11.36
N LEU A 40 -14.10 3.26 11.24
CA LEU A 40 -13.33 2.69 12.35
C LEU A 40 -12.10 3.52 12.75
N GLY A 41 -11.80 4.60 12.03
CA GLY A 41 -10.64 5.47 12.27
C GLY A 41 -9.31 4.82 11.88
N TRP A 42 -9.32 4.04 10.80
CA TRP A 42 -8.14 3.44 10.18
C TRP A 42 -7.88 4.07 8.81
N GLU A 43 -6.62 4.41 8.58
CA GLU A 43 -6.12 4.96 7.33
C GLU A 43 -5.23 3.92 6.66
N VAL A 44 -5.42 3.74 5.34
CA VAL A 44 -4.55 2.89 4.52
C VAL A 44 -3.35 3.72 4.08
N CYS A 45 -2.16 3.30 4.47
CA CYS A 45 -0.90 3.96 4.15
C CYS A 45 -0.03 3.02 3.33
N ARG A 46 0.84 3.57 2.46
CA ARG A 46 1.86 2.79 1.77
C ARG A 46 3.26 3.19 2.25
N LEU A 47 4.14 2.21 2.43
CA LEU A 47 5.55 2.47 2.72
C LEU A 47 6.24 3.09 1.49
N PRO A 48 7.04 4.15 1.64
CA PRO A 48 7.56 4.90 0.50
C PRO A 48 8.51 4.11 -0.40
N VAL A 49 9.19 3.09 0.14
CA VAL A 49 10.19 2.30 -0.60
C VAL A 49 9.59 1.01 -1.14
N THR A 50 8.92 0.23 -0.29
CA THR A 50 8.39 -1.08 -0.67
C THR A 50 6.98 -1.01 -1.25
N GLN A 51 6.31 0.14 -1.18
CA GLN A 51 4.90 0.34 -1.53
C GLN A 51 3.92 -0.59 -0.78
N MET A 52 4.41 -1.34 0.20
CA MET A 52 3.60 -2.25 0.99
C MET A 52 2.56 -1.46 1.78
N ALA A 53 1.30 -1.86 1.65
CA ALA A 53 0.20 -1.29 2.39
C ALA A 53 0.32 -1.64 3.89
N PHE A 54 -0.01 -0.68 4.73
CA PHE A 54 -0.16 -0.86 6.17
C PHE A 54 -1.30 0.04 6.67
N TYR A 55 -1.86 -0.34 7.80
CA TYR A 55 -3.05 0.28 8.36
C TYR A 55 -2.65 1.06 9.60
N TYR A 56 -2.94 2.36 9.64
CA TYR A 56 -2.63 3.23 10.76
C TYR A 56 -3.91 3.73 11.41
N SER A 57 -3.96 3.72 12.75
CA SER A 57 -5.04 4.36 13.50
C SER A 57 -4.47 5.40 14.44
N ALA A 58 -4.78 6.68 14.17
CA ALA A 58 -4.40 7.79 15.02
C ALA A 58 -5.06 7.71 16.40
N ALA A 59 -6.34 7.33 16.45
CA ALA A 59 -7.12 7.23 17.68
C ALA A 59 -6.56 6.17 18.64
N ARG A 60 -6.16 5.02 18.11
CA ARG A 60 -5.57 3.91 18.89
C ARG A 60 -4.06 4.03 19.06
N ARG A 61 -3.40 4.90 18.28
CA ARG A 61 -1.94 5.01 18.19
C ARG A 61 -1.32 3.65 17.87
N GLU A 62 -1.87 2.96 16.88
CA GLU A 62 -1.48 1.63 16.44
C GLU A 62 -1.20 1.63 14.93
N ALA A 63 -0.30 0.74 14.50
CA ALA A 63 -0.05 0.42 13.09
C ALA A 63 -0.12 -1.10 12.92
N ARG A 64 -0.62 -1.57 11.78
CA ARG A 64 -0.79 -3.00 11.45
C ARG A 64 -0.43 -3.28 10.01
N LEU A 65 -0.03 -4.51 9.71
CA LEU A 65 0.26 -4.94 8.34
C LEU A 65 -1.00 -5.43 7.62
N GLN A 66 -1.95 -5.95 8.38
CA GLN A 66 -3.24 -6.42 7.87
C GLN A 66 -4.39 -5.56 8.42
N PRO A 67 -5.54 -5.50 7.73
CA PRO A 67 -6.72 -4.80 8.21
C PRO A 67 -7.15 -5.28 9.61
N PRO A 68 -7.87 -4.44 10.37
CA PRO A 68 -8.47 -4.81 11.65
C PRO A 68 -9.67 -5.77 11.46
N TYR A 69 -9.44 -7.01 11.02
CA TYR A 69 -10.49 -7.94 10.58
C TYR A 69 -11.60 -8.19 11.61
N PHE A 70 -11.26 -8.27 12.90
CA PHE A 70 -12.28 -8.38 13.95
C PHE A 70 -13.15 -7.13 13.99
N SER A 71 -12.55 -5.93 14.00
CA SER A 71 -13.32 -4.68 13.98
C SER A 71 -14.15 -4.52 12.70
N VAL A 72 -13.65 -4.98 11.54
CA VAL A 72 -14.38 -4.98 10.26
C VAL A 72 -15.66 -5.81 10.34
N LEU A 73 -15.64 -6.94 11.04
CA LEU A 73 -16.82 -7.75 11.31
C LEU A 73 -17.68 -7.22 12.49
N GLY A 74 -17.27 -6.14 13.14
CA GLY A 74 -17.96 -5.60 14.32
C GLY A 74 -17.67 -6.36 15.62
N LEU A 75 -16.60 -7.16 15.66
CA LEU A 75 -16.15 -7.89 16.85
C LEU A 75 -15.15 -7.07 17.67
N ASP A 76 -15.19 -7.26 18.99
CA ASP A 76 -14.25 -6.63 19.92
C ASP A 76 -12.90 -7.33 19.91
N GLU A 77 -11.91 -6.66 19.33
CA GLU A 77 -10.51 -7.11 19.24
C GLU A 77 -9.88 -7.38 20.60
N THR A 78 -10.25 -6.67 21.66
CA THR A 78 -9.64 -6.90 22.98
C THR A 78 -9.93 -8.29 23.54
N LYS A 79 -10.99 -8.92 23.04
CA LYS A 79 -11.45 -10.25 23.42
C LYS A 79 -11.11 -11.31 22.38
N PHE A 80 -10.21 -11.03 21.43
CA PHE A 80 -9.93 -11.92 20.29
C PHE A 80 -9.67 -13.38 20.69
N ARG A 81 -8.96 -13.61 21.80
CA ARG A 81 -8.66 -14.97 22.31
C ARG A 81 -9.89 -15.76 22.75
N GLY A 82 -10.96 -15.07 23.16
CA GLY A 82 -12.20 -15.67 23.61
C GLY A 82 -13.25 -15.83 22.51
N LEU A 83 -13.05 -15.22 21.34
CA LEU A 83 -14.02 -15.28 20.25
C LEU A 83 -13.98 -16.63 19.55
N THR A 84 -15.13 -17.30 19.49
CA THR A 84 -15.27 -18.60 18.85
C THR A 84 -15.57 -18.47 17.36
N LYS A 85 -15.47 -19.58 16.62
CA LYS A 85 -15.89 -19.62 15.22
C LYS A 85 -17.36 -19.24 15.04
N GLU A 86 -18.22 -19.60 15.99
CA GLU A 86 -19.64 -19.24 15.95
C GLU A 86 -19.86 -17.73 16.06
N ASP A 87 -19.05 -17.03 16.84
CA ASP A 87 -19.11 -15.58 16.98
C ASP A 87 -18.70 -14.90 15.66
N THR A 88 -17.63 -15.39 15.02
CA THR A 88 -17.22 -14.93 13.68
C THR A 88 -18.33 -15.12 12.65
N TRP A 89 -19.00 -16.28 12.67
CA TRP A 89 -20.12 -16.56 11.76
C TRP A 89 -21.32 -15.66 12.01
N LYS A 90 -21.72 -15.48 13.27
CA LYS A 90 -22.82 -14.58 13.65
C LYS A 90 -22.53 -13.14 13.23
N ALA A 91 -21.32 -12.65 13.48
CA ALA A 91 -20.88 -11.31 13.11
C ALA A 91 -20.87 -11.13 11.59
N PHE A 92 -20.34 -12.09 10.83
CA PHE A 92 -20.36 -12.05 9.38
C PHE A 92 -21.79 -12.01 8.81
N PHE A 93 -22.72 -12.83 9.31
CA PHE A 93 -24.10 -12.80 8.84
C PHE A 93 -24.83 -11.51 9.22
N ALA A 94 -24.58 -10.96 10.40
CA ALA A 94 -25.09 -9.66 10.80
C ALA A 94 -24.61 -8.59 9.82
N ARG A 95 -23.30 -8.52 9.56
CA ARG A 95 -22.70 -7.57 8.63
C ARG A 95 -23.20 -7.78 7.20
N LYS A 96 -23.28 -9.02 6.73
CA LYS A 96 -23.83 -9.35 5.40
C LYS A 96 -25.27 -8.86 5.22
N ASN A 97 -26.09 -8.85 6.27
CA ASN A 97 -27.46 -8.34 6.16
C ASN A 97 -27.51 -6.81 6.02
N GLU A 98 -26.48 -6.07 6.45
CA GLU A 98 -26.38 -4.61 6.26
C GLU A 98 -26.05 -4.25 4.80
N TYR A 99 -25.35 -5.13 4.08
CA TYR A 99 -25.03 -4.97 2.65
C TYR A 99 -26.10 -5.51 1.71
N LYS A 100 -27.19 -6.08 2.25
CA LYS A 100 -28.36 -6.45 1.44
C LYS A 100 -29.19 -5.20 1.22
N VAL A 101 -29.32 -4.78 -0.03
CA VAL A 101 -30.22 -3.69 -0.40
C VAL A 101 -31.65 -4.14 -0.08
N MET A 102 -32.34 -3.36 0.76
CA MET A 102 -33.76 -3.53 1.06
C MET A 102 -34.50 -2.44 0.30
N GLU A 103 -34.96 -2.74 -0.91
CA GLU A 103 -35.83 -1.85 -1.67
C GLU A 103 -37.29 -2.26 -1.42
N GLU A 104 -38.11 -1.31 -0.97
CA GLU A 104 -39.57 -1.49 -0.75
C GLU A 104 -39.99 -2.71 0.11
N GLY A 105 -39.16 -3.13 1.07
CA GLY A 105 -39.50 -4.21 2.00
C GLY A 105 -39.36 -5.63 1.42
N ALA A 106 -38.74 -5.77 0.24
CA ALA A 106 -38.31 -7.04 -0.32
C ALA A 106 -36.77 -7.08 -0.41
N LEU A 107 -36.16 -8.23 -0.10
CA LEU A 107 -34.75 -8.46 -0.43
C LEU A 107 -34.64 -8.46 -1.95
N THR A 108 -34.00 -7.46 -2.53
CA THR A 108 -33.61 -7.51 -3.95
C THR A 108 -32.45 -8.51 -4.08
N GLU A 109 -32.53 -9.40 -5.07
CA GLU A 109 -31.45 -10.36 -5.39
C GLU A 109 -30.26 -9.68 -6.09
N ASP A 110 -30.38 -8.39 -6.39
CA ASP A 110 -29.36 -7.61 -7.07
C ASP A 110 -28.18 -7.27 -6.16
N LEU A 111 -27.03 -7.56 -6.73
CA LEU A 111 -25.86 -8.08 -6.07
C LEU A 111 -24.87 -6.93 -5.86
N ILE A 112 -24.83 -6.41 -4.63
CA ILE A 112 -23.79 -5.50 -4.11
C ILE A 112 -23.76 -4.12 -4.81
N ASP A 113 -24.08 -3.06 -4.07
CA ASP A 113 -23.83 -1.70 -4.54
C ASP A 113 -22.37 -1.56 -4.99
N ARG A 114 -22.14 -1.11 -6.24
CA ARG A 114 -20.77 -0.96 -6.78
C ARG A 114 -19.90 -0.07 -5.90
N ASP A 115 -20.49 0.89 -5.22
CA ASP A 115 -19.82 1.80 -4.30
C ASP A 115 -19.39 1.12 -2.99
N LEU A 116 -20.02 0.00 -2.63
CA LEU A 116 -19.71 -0.82 -1.46
C LEU A 116 -18.88 -2.07 -1.81
N ALA A 117 -18.45 -2.24 -3.06
CA ALA A 117 -17.72 -3.41 -3.50
C ALA A 117 -16.38 -3.60 -2.74
N VAL A 118 -15.67 -2.51 -2.44
CA VAL A 118 -14.41 -2.53 -1.67
C VAL A 118 -14.68 -3.00 -0.24
N ASP A 119 -15.70 -2.42 0.39
CA ASP A 119 -16.10 -2.76 1.75
C ASP A 119 -16.57 -4.22 1.84
N TRP A 120 -17.34 -4.67 0.85
CA TRP A 120 -17.78 -6.05 0.76
C TRP A 120 -16.60 -7.01 0.59
N LYS A 121 -15.63 -6.68 -0.26
CA LYS A 121 -14.38 -7.45 -0.41
C LYS A 121 -13.64 -7.54 0.92
N LEU A 122 -13.55 -6.44 1.67
CA LEU A 122 -12.90 -6.41 2.97
C LEU A 122 -13.63 -7.26 4.02
N VAL A 123 -14.97 -7.24 4.04
CA VAL A 123 -15.79 -8.10 4.91
C VAL A 123 -15.60 -9.58 4.57
N MET A 124 -15.55 -9.91 3.28
CA MET A 124 -15.30 -11.27 2.81
C MET A 124 -13.89 -11.76 3.16
N GLU A 125 -12.88 -10.91 2.98
CA GLU A 125 -11.50 -11.19 3.38
C GLU A 125 -11.39 -11.42 4.89
N ALA A 126 -11.97 -10.53 5.70
CA ALA A 126 -12.02 -10.67 7.14
C ALA A 126 -12.66 -12.00 7.57
N PHE A 127 -13.79 -12.37 6.95
CA PHE A 127 -14.43 -13.64 7.23
C PHE A 127 -13.58 -14.84 6.81
N HIS A 128 -12.90 -14.77 5.66
CA HIS A 128 -12.05 -15.85 5.17
C HIS A 128 -10.88 -16.11 6.13
N VAL A 129 -10.16 -15.04 6.52
CA VAL A 129 -9.04 -15.12 7.46
C VAL A 129 -9.50 -15.62 8.83
N LEU A 130 -10.57 -15.05 9.38
CA LEU A 130 -11.03 -15.40 10.74
C LEU A 130 -11.76 -16.74 10.83
N SER A 131 -12.25 -17.28 9.72
CA SER A 131 -12.89 -18.61 9.68
C SER A 131 -11.90 -19.76 9.54
N ASN A 132 -10.71 -19.51 8.99
CA ASN A 132 -9.64 -20.48 8.88
C ASN A 132 -8.76 -20.42 10.15
N PRO A 133 -8.65 -21.50 10.95
CA PRO A 133 -7.86 -21.51 12.17
C PRO A 133 -6.39 -21.13 11.98
N GLU A 134 -5.76 -21.58 10.88
CA GLU A 134 -4.34 -21.31 10.62
C GLU A 134 -4.13 -19.85 10.23
N ALA A 135 -4.93 -19.34 9.30
CA ALA A 135 -4.86 -17.94 8.87
C ALA A 135 -5.20 -16.98 10.02
N ARG A 136 -6.18 -17.34 10.86
CA ARG A 136 -6.52 -16.60 12.07
C ARG A 136 -5.36 -16.59 13.07
N ALA A 137 -4.73 -17.73 13.33
CA ALA A 137 -3.60 -17.81 14.25
C ALA A 137 -2.44 -16.94 13.76
N GLN A 138 -2.12 -16.99 12.46
CA GLN A 138 -1.10 -16.12 11.86
C GLN A 138 -1.46 -14.63 11.99
N TYR A 139 -2.71 -14.27 11.66
CA TYR A 139 -3.19 -12.90 11.81
C TYR A 139 -3.05 -12.38 13.24
N GLU A 140 -3.45 -13.19 14.23
CA GLU A 140 -3.36 -12.86 15.64
C GLU A 140 -1.89 -12.69 16.07
N ASP A 141 -1.02 -13.61 15.66
CA ASP A 141 0.41 -13.58 15.97
C ASP A 141 1.09 -12.34 15.42
N GLU A 142 0.79 -11.96 14.18
CA GLU A 142 1.42 -10.85 13.46
C GLU A 142 0.86 -9.46 13.81
N ASN A 143 -0.39 -9.36 14.30
CA ASN A 143 -1.05 -8.05 14.49
C ASN A 143 -1.54 -7.79 15.91
N LEU A 144 -2.02 -8.81 16.63
CA LEU A 144 -2.73 -8.63 17.91
C LEU A 144 -1.90 -9.04 19.12
N MET A 145 -0.94 -9.96 18.95
CA MET A 145 -0.11 -10.42 20.06
C MET A 145 0.80 -9.31 20.58
N PRO A 146 1.10 -9.27 21.90
CA PRO A 146 1.90 -8.19 22.48
C PRO A 146 3.28 -8.00 21.84
N HIS A 147 3.92 -9.09 21.41
CA HIS A 147 5.23 -9.02 20.76
C HIS A 147 5.12 -8.40 19.35
N ALA A 148 4.07 -8.73 18.59
CA ALA A 148 3.79 -8.09 17.31
C ALA A 148 3.49 -6.60 17.48
N GLN A 149 2.67 -6.22 18.47
CA GLN A 149 2.40 -4.81 18.76
C GLN A 149 3.69 -4.01 19.07
N GLN A 150 4.65 -4.63 19.77
CA GLN A 150 5.96 -4.02 20.00
C GLN A 150 6.76 -3.88 18.71
N GLN A 151 6.75 -4.88 17.82
CA GLN A 151 7.43 -4.81 16.52
C GLN A 151 6.81 -3.74 15.62
N LEU A 152 5.48 -3.63 15.60
CA LEU A 152 4.73 -2.65 14.82
C LEU A 152 4.84 -1.22 15.37
N GLN A 153 5.29 -1.05 16.61
CA GLN A 153 5.57 0.26 17.17
C GLN A 153 6.64 1.03 16.36
N GLY A 154 7.62 0.31 15.79
CA GLY A 154 8.61 0.90 14.91
C GLY A 154 7.98 1.52 13.66
N LEU A 155 7.07 0.78 13.02
CA LEU A 155 6.30 1.24 11.86
C LEU A 155 5.48 2.49 12.19
N ARG A 156 4.81 2.49 13.35
CA ARG A 156 4.05 3.66 13.84
C ARG A 156 4.94 4.89 13.98
N ILE A 157 6.09 4.76 14.66
CA ILE A 157 7.00 5.88 14.91
C ILE A 157 7.55 6.42 13.59
N GLN A 158 7.91 5.54 12.65
CA GLN A 158 8.38 5.94 11.33
C GLN A 158 7.29 6.72 10.56
N HIS A 159 6.05 6.24 10.58
CA HIS A 159 4.92 6.93 9.96
C HIS A 159 4.72 8.33 10.59
N GLU A 160 4.64 8.43 11.92
CA GLU A 160 4.47 9.72 12.62
C GLU A 160 5.63 10.68 12.33
N ALA A 161 6.87 10.20 12.32
CA ALA A 161 8.04 11.02 12.01
C ALA A 161 8.00 11.56 10.58
N ARG A 162 7.53 10.73 9.63
CA ARG A 162 7.34 11.14 8.24
C ARG A 162 6.26 12.21 8.11
N ILE A 163 5.09 12.03 8.72
CA ILE A 163 4.01 13.02 8.70
C ILE A 163 4.51 14.36 9.25
N ARG A 164 5.18 14.35 10.41
CA ARG A 164 5.81 15.57 10.98
C ARG A 164 6.83 16.20 10.04
N GLY A 165 7.58 15.39 9.28
CA GLY A 165 8.52 15.86 8.27
C GLY A 165 7.81 16.61 7.15
N ILE A 166 6.76 16.00 6.58
CA ILE A 166 5.93 16.61 5.53
C ILE A 166 5.31 17.92 6.02
N GLU A 167 4.70 17.93 7.20
CA GLU A 167 4.10 19.14 7.79
C GLU A 167 5.12 20.27 7.98
N ARG A 168 6.36 19.94 8.39
CA ARG A 168 7.44 20.93 8.53
C ARG A 168 7.88 21.49 7.18
N GLU A 169 8.01 20.64 6.16
CA GLU A 169 8.34 21.06 4.80
C GLU A 169 7.25 21.95 4.22
N GLU A 170 5.98 21.59 4.40
CA GLU A 170 4.85 22.42 3.98
C GLU A 170 4.79 23.76 4.73
N ALA A 171 5.04 23.74 6.04
CA ALA A 171 5.11 24.97 6.83
C ALA A 171 6.27 25.87 6.38
N GLN A 172 7.41 25.28 5.98
CA GLN A 172 8.52 26.03 5.42
C GLN A 172 8.18 26.61 4.04
N ALA A 173 7.51 25.83 3.19
CA ALA A 173 7.06 26.30 1.87
C ALA A 173 6.13 27.50 1.98
N LYS A 174 5.15 27.42 2.89
CA LYS A 174 4.24 28.54 3.19
C LYS A 174 4.98 29.77 3.71
N LYS A 175 6.03 29.61 4.52
CA LYS A 175 6.88 30.73 4.99
C LYS A 175 7.71 31.36 3.88
N GLU A 176 8.19 30.56 2.93
CA GLU A 176 8.96 31.02 1.77
C GLU A 176 8.07 31.55 0.63
N GLY A 177 6.74 31.53 0.80
CA GLY A 177 5.77 32.09 -0.14
C GLY A 177 5.29 31.14 -1.25
N TYR A 178 5.61 29.85 -1.16
CA TYR A 178 5.13 28.82 -2.07
C TYR A 178 3.77 28.26 -1.62
N ALA A 179 2.95 27.76 -2.55
CA ALA A 179 1.67 27.15 -2.20
C ALA A 179 1.82 25.76 -1.60
N SER A 180 2.88 25.02 -1.96
CA SER A 180 3.17 23.70 -1.42
C SER A 180 4.67 23.38 -1.31
N ALA A 181 5.01 22.35 -0.53
CA ALA A 181 6.38 21.83 -0.45
C ALA A 181 6.89 21.26 -1.79
N ALA A 182 5.99 20.71 -2.62
CA ALA A 182 6.32 20.22 -3.95
C ALA A 182 6.79 21.38 -4.86
N GLU A 183 6.03 22.49 -4.89
CA GLU A 183 6.40 23.67 -5.66
C GLU A 183 7.74 24.27 -5.21
N MET A 184 7.98 24.32 -3.89
CA MET A 184 9.26 24.80 -3.36
C MET A 184 10.43 23.90 -3.82
N LYS A 185 10.24 22.57 -3.83
CA LYS A 185 11.26 21.62 -4.29
C LYS A 185 11.50 21.73 -5.80
N GLU A 186 10.45 21.89 -6.60
CA GLU A 186 10.56 22.09 -8.05
C GLU A 186 11.27 23.41 -8.38
N ALA A 187 10.91 24.51 -7.71
CA ALA A 187 11.56 25.80 -7.90
C ALA A 187 13.06 25.75 -7.53
N LYS A 188 13.40 25.09 -6.41
CA LYS A 188 14.79 24.90 -5.99
C LYS A 188 15.56 23.99 -6.95
N ALA A 189 14.94 22.92 -7.45
CA ALA A 189 15.55 22.02 -8.43
C ALA A 189 15.79 22.72 -9.78
N ALA A 190 14.85 23.54 -10.25
CA ALA A 190 14.99 24.34 -11.46
C ALA A 190 16.11 25.37 -11.34
N ALA A 191 16.17 26.09 -10.20
CA ALA A 191 17.25 27.04 -9.92
C ALA A 191 18.63 26.35 -9.84
N ALA A 192 18.72 25.19 -9.20
CA ALA A 192 19.95 24.42 -9.12
C ALA A 192 20.42 23.92 -10.50
N LYS A 193 19.49 23.45 -11.34
CA LYS A 193 19.81 23.03 -12.72
C LYS A 193 20.29 24.20 -13.58
N ALA A 194 19.64 25.35 -13.49
CA ALA A 194 20.06 26.56 -14.20
C ALA A 194 21.46 27.05 -13.74
N ALA A 195 21.74 26.99 -12.44
CA ALA A 195 23.07 27.34 -11.91
C ALA A 195 24.16 26.36 -12.36
N ALA A 196 23.86 25.05 -12.41
CA ALA A 196 24.81 24.05 -12.91
C ALA A 196 25.11 24.22 -14.41
N GLU A 197 24.09 24.57 -15.21
CA GLU A 197 24.25 24.84 -16.65
C GLU A 197 25.07 26.12 -16.91
N GLN A 198 24.83 27.19 -16.14
CA GLN A 198 25.65 28.40 -16.20
C GLN A 198 27.12 28.13 -15.83
N ALA A 199 27.37 27.37 -14.76
CA ALA A 199 28.72 27.01 -14.35
C ALA A 199 29.44 26.14 -15.41
N ALA A 200 28.72 25.25 -16.09
CA ALA A 200 29.27 24.45 -17.19
C ALA A 200 29.65 25.32 -18.40
N LEU A 201 28.82 26.30 -18.76
CA LEU A 201 29.10 27.23 -19.86
C LEU A 201 30.29 28.15 -19.57
N GLU A 202 30.42 28.64 -18.34
CA GLU A 202 31.57 29.45 -17.90
C GLU A 202 32.86 28.63 -17.92
N ALA A 203 32.84 27.39 -17.43
CA ALA A 203 33.99 26.49 -17.49
C ALA A 203 34.40 26.16 -18.94
N GLU A 204 33.45 26.00 -19.86
CA GLU A 204 33.73 25.75 -21.27
C GLU A 204 34.31 27.00 -21.97
N GLU A 205 33.82 28.21 -21.64
CA GLU A 205 34.40 29.47 -22.12
C GLU A 205 35.83 29.67 -21.63
N GLU A 206 36.11 29.41 -20.35
CA GLU A 206 37.46 29.53 -19.80
C GLU A 206 38.42 28.51 -20.43
N ALA A 207 37.98 27.28 -20.65
CA ALA A 207 38.76 26.26 -21.34
C ALA A 207 39.08 26.66 -22.80
N LYS A 208 38.13 27.29 -23.50
CA LYS A 208 38.34 27.83 -24.86
C LYS A 208 39.31 29.01 -24.86
N LYS A 209 39.22 29.93 -23.88
CA LYS A 209 40.14 31.07 -23.72
C LYS A 209 41.57 30.61 -23.37
N ALA A 210 41.71 29.58 -22.53
CA ALA A 210 43.02 29.00 -22.17
C ALA A 210 43.72 28.31 -23.36
N LYS A 211 42.97 27.64 -24.25
CA LYS A 211 43.52 27.06 -25.48
C LYS A 211 43.97 28.10 -26.51
N LYS A 212 43.40 29.31 -26.50
CA LYS A 212 43.74 30.38 -27.45
C LYS A 212 44.96 31.21 -27.05
N LYS A 213 45.46 31.03 -25.81
CA LYS A 213 46.65 31.70 -25.25
C LYS A 213 47.92 30.84 -25.28
N ARG A 214 47.82 29.59 -25.72
CA ARG A 214 48.94 28.68 -26.01
C ARG A 214 49.25 28.70 -27.50
#